data_AF-A0A2P8AB15-F1
#
_entry.id   AF-A0A2P8AB15-F1
#
_cell.length_a   1.000
_cell.length_b   1.000
_cell.length_c   1.000
_cell.angle_alpha   90.00
_cell.angle_beta   90.00
_cell.angle_gamma   90.00
#
_symmetry.space_group_name_H-M   'P 1'
#
loop_
_entity.id
_entity.type
_entity.pdbx_description
1 polymer ?
#
loop_
_entity_poly.entity_id
_entity_poly.type
_entity_poly.pdbx_seq_one_letter_code
_entity_poly.pdbx_strand_id
1 'polypeptide(L)'
;MSRRVRQGMTGRQAARAPRRDTAAGCLRPALDPFVGQVLADHMRDFPSEPVEMVDITSGEPVRRTVPLLFTTTRGNAFTDRTWSREWAGWRDAAGWPKKHRGFHALRHFFATTLITNHVEPQEVQRLLRHRTLRITLETYVHWMPKRDRPSGVVGSVLSSAAERANKATIRLQDHD
;
A
#
# COMPACT_ATOMS: atom_id res chain seq x y z
N MET A 1 58.99 -12.80 22.32
CA MET A 1 58.37 -13.84 23.17
C MET A 1 56.91 -13.45 23.38
N SER A 2 56.01 -13.74 22.46
CA SER A 2 55.18 -14.96 22.36
C SER A 2 54.36 -15.29 23.61
N ARG A 3 53.05 -15.05 23.52
CA ARG A 3 51.90 -15.83 24.03
C ARG A 3 50.68 -14.89 24.17
N ARG A 4 49.44 -15.25 23.85
CA ARG A 4 48.82 -16.37 23.13
C ARG A 4 47.37 -15.92 22.96
N VAL A 5 46.91 -15.80 21.72
CA VAL A 5 45.50 -15.52 21.39
C VAL A 5 44.63 -16.67 21.91
N ARG A 6 43.54 -16.35 22.63
CA ARG A 6 42.42 -17.28 22.85
C ARG A 6 41.21 -16.73 22.12
N GLN A 7 40.86 -17.41 21.03
CA GLN A 7 39.55 -17.31 20.40
C GLN A 7 38.50 -17.95 21.32
N GLY A 8 37.36 -17.29 21.44
CA GLY A 8 36.12 -17.84 22.00
C GLY A 8 34.97 -17.43 21.10
N MET A 9 34.66 -18.26 20.11
CA MET A 9 33.44 -18.18 19.33
C MET A 9 32.26 -18.72 20.15
N THR A 10 31.09 -18.16 19.85
CA THR A 10 29.72 -18.71 20.02
C THR A 10 28.86 -18.12 21.14
N GLY A 11 27.85 -17.38 20.71
CA GLY A 11 26.71 -16.93 21.49
C GLY A 11 25.76 -16.21 20.57
N ARG A 12 24.96 -16.97 19.81
CA ARG A 12 23.80 -16.47 19.04
C ARG A 12 22.98 -15.54 19.94
N GLN A 13 23.10 -14.23 19.78
CA GLN A 13 22.12 -13.32 20.33
C GLN A 13 20.85 -13.47 19.50
N ALA A 14 19.90 -14.20 20.07
CA ALA A 14 18.53 -14.27 19.59
C ALA A 14 18.01 -12.85 19.42
N ALA A 15 17.78 -12.44 18.18
CA ALA A 15 17.05 -11.24 17.83
C ALA A 15 15.62 -11.39 18.39
N ARG A 16 15.41 -10.92 19.61
CA ARG A 16 14.07 -10.82 20.20
C ARG A 16 13.38 -9.66 19.49
N ALA A 17 12.57 -10.00 18.50
CA ALA A 17 11.71 -9.04 17.80
C ALA A 17 10.93 -8.19 18.83
N PRO A 18 10.89 -6.86 18.69
CA PRO A 18 10.11 -6.02 19.59
C PRO A 18 8.63 -6.38 19.49
N ARG A 19 8.00 -6.41 20.66
CA ARG A 19 6.64 -6.91 20.90
C ARG A 19 5.60 -6.15 20.07
N ARG A 20 4.59 -6.91 19.62
CA ARG A 20 3.33 -6.42 19.04
C ARG A 20 2.58 -5.59 20.08
N ASP A 21 2.73 -4.26 20.02
CA ASP A 21 1.75 -3.36 20.62
C ASP A 21 1.09 -2.52 19.53
N THR A 22 -0.22 -2.73 19.44
CA THR A 22 -1.13 -2.27 18.39
C THR A 22 -1.60 -0.86 18.72
N ALA A 23 -0.99 0.16 18.12
CA ALA A 23 -1.59 1.50 18.08
C ALA A 23 -2.47 1.63 16.84
N ALA A 24 -3.77 1.80 17.08
CA ALA A 24 -4.81 2.01 16.07
C ALA A 24 -4.41 3.14 15.11
N GLY A 25 -4.22 2.81 13.83
CA GLY A 25 -4.01 3.80 12.75
C GLY A 25 -2.75 3.60 11.93
N CYS A 26 -1.74 2.86 12.42
CA CYS A 26 -0.56 2.56 11.61
C CYS A 26 -0.70 1.20 10.94
N LEU A 27 -1.35 1.16 9.77
CA LEU A 27 -1.04 0.10 8.81
C LEU A 27 0.47 0.19 8.56
N ARG A 28 1.23 -0.86 8.79
CA ARG A 28 2.52 -1.03 8.11
C ARG A 28 2.20 -1.89 6.90
N PRO A 29 1.91 -1.31 5.71
CA PRO A 29 2.01 -2.12 4.51
C PRO A 29 3.42 -2.70 4.55
N ALA A 30 3.55 -4.02 4.41
CA ALA A 30 4.84 -4.58 4.05
C ALA A 30 5.23 -3.85 2.76
N LEU A 31 6.24 -2.99 2.84
CA LEU A 31 6.68 -2.24 1.69
C LEU A 31 7.19 -3.27 0.68
N ASP A 32 6.80 -3.12 -0.58
CA ASP A 32 7.29 -4.00 -1.63
C ASP A 32 8.82 -4.01 -1.62
N PRO A 33 9.48 -5.18 -1.77
CA PRO A 33 10.94 -5.27 -1.67
C PRO A 33 11.69 -4.33 -2.62
N PHE A 34 11.16 -4.11 -3.82
CA PHE A 34 11.77 -3.19 -4.78
C PHE A 34 11.69 -1.75 -4.27
N VAL A 35 10.53 -1.32 -3.78
CA VAL A 35 10.37 0.02 -3.18
C VAL A 35 11.25 0.18 -1.94
N GLY A 36 11.37 -0.88 -1.13
CA GLY A 36 12.28 -0.91 0.02
C GLY A 36 13.74 -0.70 -0.39
N GLN A 37 14.18 -1.35 -1.46
CA GLN A 37 15.53 -1.18 -1.99
C GLN A 37 15.75 0.25 -2.50
N VAL A 38 14.81 0.79 -3.28
CA VAL A 38 14.90 2.17 -3.80
C VAL A 38 15.00 3.19 -2.66
N LEU A 39 14.22 3.02 -1.57
CA LEU A 39 14.32 3.89 -0.40
C LEU A 39 15.66 3.73 0.33
N ALA A 40 16.17 2.50 0.45
CA ALA A 40 17.46 2.24 1.07
C ALA A 40 18.60 2.89 0.28
N ASP A 41 18.53 2.84 -1.05
CA ASP A 41 19.51 3.48 -1.93
C ASP A 41 19.45 5.01 -1.79
N HIS A 42 18.24 5.57 -1.83
CA HIS A 42 18.02 7.00 -1.59
C HIS A 42 18.59 7.46 -0.24
N MET A 43 18.36 6.71 0.84
CA MET A 43 18.88 7.04 2.16
C MET A 43 20.41 6.95 2.27
N ARG A 44 21.06 6.15 1.42
CA ARG A 44 22.53 6.07 1.33
C ARG A 44 23.11 7.28 0.60
N ASP A 45 22.47 7.68 -0.50
CA ASP A 45 22.95 8.77 -1.35
C ASP A 45 22.58 10.16 -0.78
N PHE A 46 21.44 10.24 -0.08
CA PHE A 46 20.87 11.46 0.51
C PHE A 46 20.51 11.21 1.99
N PRO A 47 21.48 11.29 2.91
CA PRO A 47 21.22 11.08 4.32
C PRO A 47 20.21 12.09 4.86
N SER A 48 19.34 11.65 5.77
CA SER A 48 18.29 12.49 6.34
C SER A 48 18.88 13.51 7.30
N GLU A 49 18.79 14.79 6.94
CA GLU A 49 19.22 15.89 7.81
C GLU A 49 18.07 16.34 8.74
N PRO A 50 18.38 16.76 9.98
CA PRO A 50 17.37 17.30 10.89
C PRO A 50 16.85 18.65 10.36
N VAL A 51 15.55 18.73 10.09
CA VAL A 51 14.91 19.96 9.63
C VAL A 51 13.86 20.40 10.64
N GLU A 52 13.95 21.66 11.06
CA GLU A 52 12.95 22.34 11.88
C GLU A 52 11.69 22.60 11.06
N MET A 53 10.55 22.07 11.50
CA MET A 53 9.28 22.22 10.80
C MET A 53 8.11 22.36 11.78
N VAL A 54 7.06 23.05 11.33
CA VAL A 54 5.76 23.07 12.01
C VAL A 54 5.02 21.80 11.65
N ASP A 55 4.79 20.92 12.63
CA ASP A 55 3.96 19.74 12.45
C ASP A 55 2.52 20.03 12.90
N ILE A 56 1.58 19.86 11.97
CA ILE A 56 0.14 20.04 12.15
C ILE A 56 -0.61 18.70 12.29
N THR A 57 0.09 17.57 12.21
CA THR A 57 -0.49 16.21 12.24
C THR A 57 -1.05 15.86 13.62
N SER A 58 -0.57 16.53 14.67
CA SER A 58 -1.02 16.38 16.06
C SER A 58 -2.25 17.22 16.43
N GLY A 59 -2.82 17.98 15.49
CA GLY A 59 -3.94 18.91 15.74
C GLY A 59 -3.46 20.32 16.09
N GLU A 60 -2.69 20.47 17.17
CA GLU A 60 -2.03 21.74 17.47
C GLU A 60 -0.71 21.88 16.69
N PRO A 61 -0.45 23.03 16.05
CA PRO A 61 0.81 23.29 15.37
C PRO A 61 1.98 23.30 16.37
N VAL A 62 2.85 22.29 16.28
CA VAL A 62 4.04 22.18 17.15
C VAL A 62 5.30 22.28 16.30
N ARG A 63 6.24 23.13 16.70
CA ARG A 63 7.58 23.17 16.09
C ARG A 63 8.39 21.99 16.60
N ARG A 64 8.91 21.17 15.69
CA ARG A 64 9.78 20.05 15.99
C ARG A 64 10.84 19.90 14.92
N THR A 65 12.02 19.45 15.32
CA THR A 65 13.03 18.99 14.37
C THR A 65 12.83 17.50 14.09
N VAL A 66 12.74 17.17 12.81
CA VAL A 66 12.54 15.81 12.33
C VAL A 66 13.57 15.48 11.25
N PRO A 67 14.14 14.26 11.24
CA PRO A 67 14.98 13.81 10.14
C PRO A 67 14.09 13.55 8.93
N LEU A 68 14.19 14.39 7.91
CA LEU A 68 13.39 14.25 6.70
C LEU A 68 14.05 13.27 5.74
N LEU A 69 13.29 12.27 5.29
CA LEU A 69 13.74 11.34 4.24
C LEU A 69 13.80 12.00 2.87
N PHE A 70 12.89 12.94 2.60
CA PHE A 70 12.82 13.66 1.34
C PHE A 70 12.95 15.16 1.59
N THR A 71 13.98 15.75 1.01
CA THR A 71 14.27 17.18 1.09
C THR A 71 14.41 17.76 -0.32
N THR A 72 14.32 19.08 -0.40
CA THR A 72 14.73 19.80 -1.61
C THR A 72 16.23 19.64 -1.84
N THR A 73 16.73 19.99 -3.04
CA THR A 73 18.17 19.99 -3.34
C THR A 73 19.02 20.87 -2.40
N ARG A 74 18.38 21.76 -1.62
CA ARG A 74 19.01 22.62 -0.62
C ARG A 74 18.83 22.10 0.82
N GLY A 75 18.31 20.88 1.02
CA GLY A 75 18.09 20.29 2.34
C GLY A 75 16.85 20.78 3.09
N ASN A 76 16.04 21.67 2.50
CA ASN A 76 14.82 22.18 3.14
C ASN A 76 13.62 21.25 2.95
N ALA A 77 12.65 21.34 3.87
CA ALA A 77 11.34 20.71 3.73
C ALA A 77 10.61 21.20 2.46
N PHE A 78 9.80 20.31 1.86
CA PHE A 78 8.92 20.69 0.77
C PHE A 78 7.72 21.48 1.28
N THR A 79 7.46 22.62 0.66
CA THR A 79 6.17 23.33 0.75
C THR A 79 5.29 22.93 -0.43
N ASP A 80 3.97 23.08 -0.33
CA ASP A 80 3.02 22.76 -1.42
C ASP A 80 3.39 23.43 -2.76
N ARG A 81 3.87 24.67 -2.70
CA ARG A 81 4.34 25.42 -3.87
C ARG A 81 5.61 24.82 -4.47
N THR A 82 6.59 24.48 -3.62
CA THR A 82 7.85 23.88 -4.07
C THR A 82 7.58 22.51 -4.65
N TRP A 83 6.77 21.70 -3.97
CA TRP A 83 6.36 20.39 -4.43
C TRP A 83 5.71 20.44 -5.81
N SER A 84 4.75 21.33 -6.03
CA SER A 84 4.06 21.48 -7.31
C SER A 84 5.01 21.85 -8.45
N ARG A 85 6.04 22.67 -8.18
CA ARG A 85 7.04 23.06 -9.16
C ARG A 85 7.99 21.90 -9.49
N GLU A 86 8.58 21.27 -8.47
CA GLU A 86 9.51 20.14 -8.68
C GLU A 86 8.79 18.97 -9.37
N TRP A 87 7.53 18.70 -9.01
CA TRP A 87 6.70 17.68 -9.64
C TRP A 87 6.57 17.88 -11.16
N ALA A 88 6.40 19.12 -11.63
CA ALA A 88 6.31 19.39 -13.06
C ALA A 88 7.60 18.99 -13.79
N GLY A 89 8.76 19.25 -13.19
CA GLY A 89 10.06 18.85 -13.71
C GLY A 89 10.23 17.33 -13.73
N TRP A 90 9.94 16.65 -12.62
CA TRP A 90 10.02 15.19 -12.53
C TRP A 90 9.08 14.49 -13.50
N ARG A 91 7.85 14.99 -13.65
CA ARG A 91 6.87 14.49 -14.60
C ARG A 91 7.37 14.60 -16.04
N ASP A 92 7.91 15.76 -16.39
CA ASP A 92 8.42 16.01 -17.75
C ASP A 92 9.66 15.13 -18.03
N ALA A 93 10.55 14.95 -17.06
CA ALA A 93 11.69 14.04 -17.16
C ALA A 93 11.28 12.56 -17.28
N ALA A 94 10.17 12.16 -16.65
CA ALA A 94 9.61 10.81 -16.75
C ALA A 94 8.78 10.58 -18.04
N GLY A 95 8.64 11.59 -18.91
CA GLY A 95 7.84 11.49 -20.14
C GLY A 95 6.34 11.35 -19.89
N TRP A 96 5.84 11.75 -18.71
CA TRP A 96 4.45 11.52 -18.33
C TRP A 96 3.48 12.53 -18.97
N PRO A 97 2.27 12.11 -19.41
CA PRO A 97 1.31 12.99 -20.08
C PRO A 97 0.89 14.23 -19.26
N LYS A 98 0.98 15.42 -19.87
CA LYS A 98 0.67 16.71 -19.22
C LYS A 98 -0.80 16.87 -18.81
N LYS A 99 -1.71 16.02 -19.32
CA LYS A 99 -3.15 16.03 -19.04
C LYS A 99 -3.45 15.77 -17.56
N HIS A 100 -2.61 14.99 -16.87
CA HIS A 100 -2.73 14.71 -15.45
C HIS A 100 -1.76 15.62 -14.67
N ARG A 101 -2.29 16.75 -14.18
CA ARG A 101 -1.44 17.86 -13.69
C ARG A 101 -0.96 17.69 -12.25
N GLY A 102 -1.67 16.93 -11.42
CA GLY A 102 -1.41 16.86 -9.98
C GLY A 102 -0.69 15.58 -9.54
N PHE A 103 0.00 15.67 -8.41
CA PHE A 103 0.61 14.53 -7.71
C PHE A 103 -0.40 13.43 -7.36
N HIS A 104 -1.68 13.78 -7.19
CA HIS A 104 -2.77 12.81 -7.01
C HIS A 104 -2.92 11.82 -8.18
N ALA A 105 -2.36 12.12 -9.36
CA ALA A 105 -2.29 11.16 -10.46
C ALA A 105 -1.57 9.86 -10.07
N LEU A 106 -0.54 9.92 -9.20
CA LEU A 106 0.14 8.72 -8.71
C LEU A 106 -0.78 7.87 -7.84
N ARG A 107 -1.59 8.51 -6.99
CA ARG A 107 -2.58 7.80 -6.16
C ARG A 107 -3.65 7.13 -7.04
N HIS A 108 -4.09 7.81 -8.10
CA HIS A 108 -5.01 7.20 -9.08
C HIS A 108 -4.35 6.04 -9.82
N PHE A 109 -3.11 6.20 -10.30
CA PHE A 109 -2.36 5.13 -10.96
C PHE A 109 -2.25 3.89 -10.08
N PHE A 110 -1.86 4.07 -8.80
CA PHE A 110 -1.76 2.97 -7.84
C PHE A 110 -3.11 2.26 -7.66
N ALA A 111 -4.18 3.02 -7.40
CA ALA A 111 -5.51 2.46 -7.18
C ALA A 111 -6.07 1.73 -8.42
N THR A 112 -5.98 2.35 -9.60
CA THR A 112 -6.42 1.76 -10.87
C THR A 112 -5.62 0.49 -11.18
N THR A 113 -4.30 0.48 -10.93
CA THR A 113 -3.47 -0.73 -11.12
C THR A 113 -3.93 -1.87 -10.22
N LEU A 114 -4.20 -1.62 -8.94
CA LEU A 114 -4.71 -2.67 -8.04
C LEU A 114 -6.06 -3.23 -8.51
N ILE A 115 -7.00 -2.35 -8.87
CA ILE A 115 -8.36 -2.75 -9.25
C ILE A 115 -8.38 -3.52 -10.58
N THR A 116 -7.60 -3.07 -11.56
CA THR A 116 -7.47 -3.76 -12.85
C THR A 116 -6.81 -5.13 -12.72
N ASN A 117 -5.97 -5.33 -11.70
CA ASN A 117 -5.37 -6.62 -11.35
C ASN A 117 -6.22 -7.44 -10.36
N HIS A 118 -7.54 -7.19 -10.29
CA HIS A 118 -8.50 -7.96 -9.49
C HIS A 118 -8.28 -7.91 -7.97
N VAL A 119 -7.61 -6.88 -7.44
CA VAL A 119 -7.51 -6.69 -5.99
C VAL A 119 -8.87 -6.24 -5.44
N GLU A 120 -9.28 -6.86 -4.34
CA GLU A 120 -10.57 -6.57 -3.70
C GLU A 120 -10.68 -5.11 -3.24
N PRO A 121 -11.84 -4.45 -3.42
CA PRO A 121 -12.01 -3.01 -3.12
C PRO A 121 -11.72 -2.62 -1.67
N GLN A 122 -12.02 -3.51 -0.72
CA GLN A 122 -11.75 -3.34 0.70
C GLN A 122 -10.24 -3.29 0.96
N GLU A 123 -9.47 -4.10 0.23
CA GLU A 123 -8.02 -4.12 0.34
C GLU A 123 -7.42 -2.85 -0.27
N VAL A 124 -7.93 -2.40 -1.41
CA VAL A 124 -7.55 -1.11 -2.02
C VAL A 124 -7.86 0.06 -1.08
N GLN A 125 -9.03 0.06 -0.44
CA GLN A 125 -9.39 1.07 0.58
C GLN A 125 -8.38 1.06 1.74
N ARG A 126 -8.02 -0.13 2.23
CA ARG A 126 -7.07 -0.32 3.33
C ARG A 126 -5.68 0.22 2.97
N LEU A 127 -5.18 -0.10 1.78
CA LEU A 127 -3.88 0.36 1.27
C LEU A 127 -3.84 1.89 1.04
N LEU A 128 -4.92 2.47 0.53
CA LEU A 128 -5.06 3.91 0.31
C LEU A 128 -5.37 4.70 1.59
N ARG A 129 -5.70 4.01 2.70
CA ARG A 129 -6.15 4.59 3.98
C ARG A 129 -7.38 5.48 3.83
N HIS A 130 -8.28 5.11 2.92
CA HIS A 130 -9.55 5.80 2.80
C HIS A 130 -10.43 5.48 4.01
N ARG A 131 -11.00 6.53 4.61
CA ARG A 131 -11.86 6.41 5.81
C ARG A 131 -13.07 5.51 5.56
N THR A 132 -13.60 5.52 4.34
CA THR A 132 -14.77 4.73 3.96
C THR A 132 -14.58 4.09 2.59
N LEU A 133 -15.20 2.93 2.38
CA LEU A 133 -15.19 2.23 1.10
C LEU A 133 -15.83 3.06 -0.02
N ARG A 134 -16.82 3.89 0.34
CA ARG A 134 -17.52 4.80 -0.56
C ARG A 134 -16.55 5.68 -1.37
N ILE A 135 -15.53 6.26 -0.73
CA ILE A 135 -14.52 7.09 -1.40
C ILE A 135 -13.80 6.28 -2.51
N THR A 136 -13.43 5.03 -2.20
CA THR A 136 -12.76 4.14 -3.16
C THR A 136 -13.70 3.77 -4.31
N LEU A 137 -14.94 3.36 -4.00
CA LEU A 137 -15.88 2.91 -5.02
C LEU A 137 -16.35 4.05 -5.93
N GLU A 138 -16.74 5.21 -5.37
CA GLU A 138 -17.11 6.39 -6.17
C GLU A 138 -16.00 6.79 -7.15
N THR A 139 -14.75 6.67 -6.73
CA THR A 139 -13.60 7.07 -7.54
C THR A 139 -13.21 6.01 -8.57
N TYR A 140 -13.29 4.72 -8.25
CA TYR A 140 -12.62 3.69 -9.05
C TYR A 140 -13.51 2.55 -9.57
N VAL A 141 -14.81 2.54 -9.27
CA VAL A 141 -15.75 1.49 -9.73
C VAL A 141 -15.70 1.27 -11.24
N HIS A 142 -15.44 2.32 -12.02
CA HIS A 142 -15.39 2.24 -13.48
C HIS A 142 -14.19 1.45 -14.03
N TRP A 143 -13.16 1.23 -13.22
CA TRP A 143 -12.01 0.37 -13.56
C TRP A 143 -12.23 -1.09 -13.15
N MET A 144 -13.33 -1.40 -12.46
CA MET A 144 -13.62 -2.77 -12.05
C MET A 144 -13.90 -3.64 -13.27
N PRO A 145 -13.31 -4.84 -13.34
CA PRO A 145 -13.61 -5.81 -14.38
C PRO A 145 -15.10 -6.14 -14.38
N LYS A 146 -15.77 -5.88 -15.52
CA LYS A 146 -17.19 -6.24 -15.69
C LYS A 146 -17.29 -7.76 -15.81
N ARG A 147 -18.09 -8.39 -14.95
CA ARG A 147 -18.50 -9.78 -15.15
C ARG A 147 -19.62 -9.82 -16.18
N ASP A 148 -19.49 -10.71 -17.16
CA ASP A 148 -20.29 -10.64 -18.39
C ASP A 148 -21.78 -10.95 -18.19
N ARG A 149 -22.21 -11.62 -17.09
CA ARG A 149 -23.62 -11.97 -16.88
C ARG A 149 -24.01 -12.07 -15.40
N PRO A 150 -24.48 -10.99 -14.75
CA PRO A 150 -24.97 -11.06 -13.37
C PRO A 150 -26.31 -11.81 -13.25
N SER A 151 -27.18 -11.74 -14.27
CA SER A 151 -28.53 -12.30 -14.25
C SER A 151 -28.58 -13.83 -14.19
N GLY A 152 -27.52 -14.52 -14.64
CA GLY A 152 -27.44 -15.98 -14.64
C GLY A 152 -26.88 -16.59 -13.35
N VAL A 153 -26.29 -15.79 -12.46
CA VAL A 153 -25.56 -16.31 -11.30
C VAL A 153 -26.50 -16.93 -10.27
N VAL A 154 -27.59 -16.25 -9.92
CA VAL A 154 -28.57 -16.79 -8.98
C VAL A 154 -29.29 -17.98 -9.61
N GLY A 155 -29.64 -17.88 -10.90
CA GLY A 155 -30.29 -18.96 -11.65
C GLY A 155 -29.45 -20.24 -11.71
N SER A 156 -28.13 -20.15 -11.92
CA SER A 156 -27.26 -21.33 -11.95
C SER A 156 -27.12 -21.99 -10.58
N VAL A 157 -27.04 -21.20 -9.51
CA VAL A 157 -27.02 -21.70 -8.13
C VAL A 157 -28.33 -22.42 -7.78
N LEU A 158 -29.47 -21.82 -8.11
CA LEU A 158 -30.79 -22.41 -7.89
C LEU A 158 -30.98 -23.70 -8.72
N SER A 159 -30.58 -23.69 -9.99
CA SER A 159 -30.66 -24.87 -10.88
C SER A 159 -29.81 -26.02 -10.34
N SER A 160 -28.56 -25.74 -9.93
CA SER A 160 -27.68 -26.74 -9.33
C SER A 160 -28.25 -27.33 -8.03
N ALA A 161 -28.97 -26.52 -7.24
CA ALA A 161 -29.63 -26.99 -6.02
C ALA A 161 -30.83 -27.89 -6.33
N ALA A 162 -31.65 -27.53 -7.32
CA ALA A 162 -32.80 -28.32 -7.77
C ALA A 162 -32.36 -29.70 -8.31
N GLU A 163 -31.29 -29.75 -9.12
CA GLU A 163 -30.73 -30.99 -9.64
C GLU A 163 -30.25 -31.94 -8.52
N ARG A 164 -29.59 -31.40 -7.49
CA ARG A 164 -29.17 -32.20 -6.31
C ARG A 164 -30.36 -32.78 -5.56
N ALA A 165 -31.43 -32.01 -5.38
CA ALA A 165 -32.64 -32.47 -4.72
C ALA A 165 -33.31 -33.59 -5.52
N ASN A 166 -33.49 -33.41 -6.83
CA ASN A 166 -34.09 -34.42 -7.70
C ASN A 166 -33.29 -35.74 -7.71
N LYS A 167 -31.95 -35.67 -7.74
CA LYS A 167 -31.09 -36.86 -7.66
C LYS A 167 -31.18 -37.58 -6.30
N ALA A 168 -31.39 -36.85 -5.21
CA ALA A 168 -31.58 -37.44 -3.89
C ALA A 168 -32.94 -38.16 -3.79
N THR A 169 -33.99 -37.58 -4.37
CA THR A 169 -35.31 -38.23 -4.47
C THR A 169 -35.26 -39.53 -5.27
N ILE A 170 -34.58 -39.53 -6.43
CA ILE A 170 -34.46 -40.74 -7.27
C ILE A 170 -33.72 -41.87 -6.51
N ARG A 171 -32.62 -41.57 -5.80
CA ARG A 171 -31.90 -42.59 -5.02
C ARG A 171 -32.69 -43.20 -3.86
N LEU A 172 -33.68 -42.49 -3.33
CA LEU A 172 -34.56 -43.01 -2.28
C LEU A 172 -35.62 -43.96 -2.86
N GLN A 173 -35.91 -43.87 -4.16
CA GLN A 173 -36.88 -44.72 -4.86
C GLN A 173 -36.27 -46.02 -5.40
N ASP A 174 -34.94 -46.08 -5.59
CA ASP A 174 -34.22 -47.24 -6.13
C ASP A 174 -33.75 -48.24 -5.05
N HIS A 175 -34.10 -48.03 -3.78
CA HIS A 175 -33.63 -48.82 -2.63
C HIS A 175 -34.71 -49.63 -1.88
N ASP A 176 -35.93 -49.68 -2.42
CA ASP A 176 -37.03 -50.59 -2.03
C ASP A 176 -37.15 -51.75 -3.04
#